data_AF-A0A2T3N151-F1
#
_entry.id   AF-A0A2T3N151-F1
#
_cell.length_a   1.000
_cell.length_b   1.000
_cell.length_c   1.000
_cell.angle_alpha   90.00
_cell.angle_beta   90.00
_cell.angle_gamma   90.00
#
_symmetry.space_group_name_H-M   'P 1'
#
loop_
_entity.id
_entity.type
_entity.pdbx_description
1 polymer ?
#
loop_
_entity_poly.entity_id
_entity_poly.type
_entity_poly.pdbx_seq_one_letter_code
_entity_poly.pdbx_strand_id
1 'polypeptide(L)'
;MAKPSMKVGDVFPTNNNSNLVITKYESAKKVWYRFLDTGYESHTAAANIRRGGVRDVLAPSVAGVGYIGEGPYLSWYPPEKNPYLPGKERSPAYEAWSGMLKRCYCKKSQERRPTYAGVEVDERWHNFQVFAKWYYSQDWRGKELDKDLLTSGSKKRYGPDTCVLISPENNTAINRVGSIFRAENVAGPERWRVLFSQTFSTQEQAIEAAVNIQLSIRHAIFAKLKRRDSLEGTIREILTEQIRSRTDIILPGIDV
;
A
#
# COMPACT_ATOMS: atom_id res chain seq x y z
N MET A 1 12.31 46.14 -9.51
CA MET A 1 12.02 45.71 -10.90
C MET A 1 10.55 45.31 -11.00
N ALA A 2 9.80 45.87 -11.95
CA ALA A 2 8.42 45.43 -12.20
C ALA A 2 8.44 43.98 -12.69
N LYS A 3 7.58 43.11 -12.11
CA LYS A 3 7.47 41.72 -12.59
C LYS A 3 6.94 41.76 -14.03
N PRO A 4 7.52 40.99 -14.97
CA PRO A 4 7.05 40.96 -16.34
C PRO A 4 5.55 40.65 -16.40
N SER A 5 4.88 41.31 -17.36
CA SER A 5 3.46 41.12 -17.63
C SER A 5 3.22 39.69 -18.08
N MET A 6 2.23 39.03 -17.47
CA MET A 6 1.83 37.65 -17.77
C MET A 6 0.69 37.70 -18.79
N LYS A 7 0.85 36.98 -19.91
CA LYS A 7 -0.09 36.95 -21.03
C LYS A 7 -0.58 35.53 -21.31
N VAL A 8 -1.72 35.45 -21.98
CA VAL A 8 -2.23 34.17 -22.51
C VAL A 8 -1.23 33.63 -23.52
N GLY A 9 -0.94 32.32 -23.44
CA GLY A 9 0.08 31.64 -24.23
C GLY A 9 1.46 31.58 -23.58
N ASP A 10 1.72 32.37 -22.54
CA ASP A 10 3.00 32.29 -21.81
C ASP A 10 3.14 30.93 -21.11
N VAL A 11 4.34 30.35 -21.15
CA VAL A 11 4.69 29.11 -20.48
C VAL A 11 5.52 29.39 -19.24
N PHE A 12 5.17 28.75 -18.12
CA PHE A 12 5.88 28.87 -16.85
C PHE A 12 6.29 27.49 -16.32
N PRO A 13 7.53 27.34 -15.83
CA PRO A 13 7.94 26.13 -15.11
C PRO A 13 7.42 26.15 -13.67
N THR A 14 7.26 24.96 -13.09
CA THR A 14 6.91 24.77 -11.68
C THR A 14 8.05 24.15 -10.88
N ASN A 15 7.95 24.19 -9.56
CA ASN A 15 8.96 23.64 -8.65
C ASN A 15 9.06 22.11 -8.70
N ASN A 16 8.14 21.42 -9.38
CA ASN A 16 8.11 19.96 -9.55
C ASN A 16 8.45 19.52 -10.99
N ASN A 17 9.16 20.35 -11.75
CA ASN A 17 9.59 20.08 -13.14
C ASN A 17 8.44 19.86 -14.13
N SER A 18 7.25 20.41 -13.85
CA SER A 18 6.15 20.45 -14.81
C SER A 18 6.06 21.84 -15.44
N ASN A 19 5.55 21.93 -16.66
CA ASN A 19 5.31 23.20 -17.33
C ASN A 19 3.81 23.45 -17.48
N LEU A 20 3.39 24.70 -17.29
CA LEU A 20 2.01 25.14 -17.52
C LEU A 20 1.97 26.29 -18.53
N VAL A 21 0.87 26.36 -19.28
CA VAL A 21 0.55 27.47 -20.19
C VAL A 21 -0.62 28.28 -19.65
N ILE A 22 -0.55 29.61 -19.74
CA ILE A 22 -1.66 30.49 -19.36
C ILE A 22 -2.76 30.42 -20.43
N THR A 23 -3.96 30.03 -20.04
CA THR A 23 -5.11 29.89 -20.96
C THR A 23 -6.06 31.08 -20.91
N LYS A 24 -6.18 31.75 -19.75
CA LYS A 24 -7.03 32.95 -19.57
C LYS A 24 -6.56 33.79 -18.39
N TYR A 25 -6.54 35.12 -18.55
CA TYR A 25 -6.19 36.06 -17.48
C TYR A 25 -7.41 36.93 -17.13
N GLU A 26 -8.09 36.64 -16.01
CA GLU A 26 -9.23 37.43 -15.55
C GLU A 26 -8.80 38.54 -14.58
N SER A 27 -7.91 38.23 -13.65
CA SER A 27 -7.33 39.20 -12.71
C SER A 27 -6.04 38.68 -12.10
N ALA A 28 -5.31 39.54 -11.37
CA ALA A 28 -4.11 39.11 -10.65
C ALA A 28 -4.36 37.98 -9.62
N LYS A 29 -5.61 37.82 -9.14
CA LYS A 29 -6.01 36.76 -8.20
C LYS A 29 -6.61 35.53 -8.89
N LYS A 30 -6.93 35.62 -10.18
CA LYS A 30 -7.59 34.56 -10.94
C LYS A 30 -7.02 34.48 -12.36
N VAL A 31 -5.98 33.66 -12.49
CA VAL A 31 -5.33 33.32 -13.76
C VAL A 31 -5.50 31.83 -13.99
N TRP A 32 -6.09 31.48 -15.13
CA TRP A 32 -6.29 30.12 -15.57
C TRP A 32 -5.06 29.61 -16.32
N TYR A 33 -4.74 28.35 -16.10
CA TYR A 33 -3.62 27.67 -16.71
C TYR A 33 -3.98 26.23 -17.03
N ARG A 34 -3.18 25.62 -17.91
CA ARG A 34 -3.22 24.20 -18.24
C ARG A 34 -1.80 23.62 -18.14
N PHE A 35 -1.64 22.50 -17.45
CA PHE A 35 -0.37 21.75 -17.48
C PHE A 35 -0.17 21.10 -18.84
N LEU A 36 1.05 21.20 -19.37
CA LEU A 36 1.36 20.69 -20.71
C LEU A 36 1.38 19.16 -20.76
N ASP A 37 1.86 18.52 -19.70
CA ASP A 37 2.07 17.06 -19.68
C ASP A 37 0.77 16.28 -19.48
N THR A 38 -0.11 16.75 -18.59
CA THR A 38 -1.35 16.04 -18.22
C THR A 38 -2.62 16.66 -18.79
N GLY A 39 -2.54 17.91 -19.26
CA GLY A 39 -3.71 18.68 -19.63
C GLY A 39 -4.54 19.17 -18.44
N TYR A 40 -4.11 18.99 -17.19
CA TYR A 40 -4.85 19.47 -16.02
C TYR A 40 -5.03 20.99 -16.06
N GLU A 41 -6.29 21.44 -15.92
CA GLU A 41 -6.65 22.85 -15.93
C GLU A 41 -7.11 23.31 -14.56
N SER A 42 -6.68 24.51 -14.16
CA SER A 42 -7.15 25.15 -12.93
C SER A 42 -6.82 26.64 -12.96
N HIS A 43 -7.08 27.33 -11.85
CA HIS A 43 -6.75 28.75 -11.72
C HIS A 43 -6.13 29.08 -10.37
N THR A 44 -5.28 30.11 -10.34
CA THR A 44 -4.72 30.62 -9.09
C THR A 44 -4.29 32.09 -9.25
N ALA A 45 -3.74 32.69 -8.19
CA ALA A 45 -3.17 34.02 -8.27
C ALA A 45 -1.90 34.03 -9.14
N ALA A 46 -1.71 35.07 -9.95
CA ALA A 46 -0.53 35.24 -10.81
C ALA A 46 0.80 35.13 -10.02
N ALA A 47 0.79 35.54 -8.75
CA ALA A 47 1.94 35.42 -7.86
C ALA A 47 2.31 33.96 -7.52
N ASN A 48 1.36 33.02 -7.50
CA ASN A 48 1.65 31.61 -7.25
C ASN A 48 2.32 30.96 -8.47
N ILE A 49 1.83 31.28 -9.67
CA ILE A 49 2.40 30.81 -10.93
C ILE A 49 3.84 31.30 -11.09
N ARG A 50 4.09 32.62 -10.91
CA ARG A 50 5.44 33.19 -11.01
C ARG A 50 6.45 32.61 -10.03
N ARG A 51 5.99 32.06 -8.90
CA ARG A 51 6.83 31.40 -7.88
C ARG A 51 7.02 29.90 -8.11
N GLY A 52 6.43 29.35 -9.19
CA GLY A 52 6.43 27.90 -9.47
C GLY A 52 5.67 27.06 -8.45
N GLY A 53 4.83 27.68 -7.61
CA GLY A 53 4.18 27.01 -6.46
C GLY A 53 2.96 26.16 -6.82
N VAL A 54 2.58 26.13 -8.09
CA VAL A 54 1.47 25.33 -8.61
C VAL A 54 1.94 23.91 -8.86
N ARG A 55 1.11 22.92 -8.52
CA ARG A 55 1.42 21.51 -8.71
C ARG A 55 0.42 20.89 -9.67
N ASP A 56 0.92 20.03 -10.54
CA ASP A 56 0.08 19.17 -11.37
C ASP A 56 -0.41 18.00 -10.51
N VAL A 57 -1.72 17.98 -10.23
CA VAL A 57 -2.32 16.95 -9.38
C VAL A 57 -2.49 15.61 -10.11
N LEU A 58 -2.43 15.61 -11.45
CA LEU A 58 -2.51 14.41 -12.28
C LEU A 58 -1.13 13.85 -12.63
N ALA A 59 -0.05 14.62 -12.43
CA ALA A 59 1.30 14.13 -12.64
C ALA A 59 1.71 13.11 -11.56
N PRO A 60 2.29 11.95 -11.94
CA PRO A 60 2.84 11.00 -10.99
C PRO A 60 3.92 11.63 -10.12
N SER A 61 3.73 11.58 -8.80
CA SER A 61 4.65 12.13 -7.80
C SER A 61 5.12 11.10 -6.78
N VAL A 62 4.54 9.90 -6.78
CA VAL A 62 4.87 8.82 -5.84
C VAL A 62 5.15 7.52 -6.59
N ALA A 63 6.40 7.05 -6.47
CA ALA A 63 6.87 5.78 -7.05
C ALA A 63 6.59 5.63 -8.56
N GLY A 64 6.61 6.74 -9.31
CA GLY A 64 6.47 6.76 -10.76
C GLY A 64 5.05 6.58 -11.31
N VAL A 65 4.08 6.16 -10.48
CA VAL A 65 2.70 5.89 -10.91
C VAL A 65 1.64 6.63 -10.09
N GLY A 66 1.90 6.90 -8.81
CA GLY A 66 0.94 7.50 -7.91
C GLY A 66 0.83 9.01 -8.08
N TYR A 67 -0.38 9.51 -8.24
CA TYR A 67 -0.69 10.94 -8.34
C TYR A 67 -1.74 11.35 -7.29
N ILE A 68 -1.77 12.63 -6.92
CA ILE A 68 -2.61 13.12 -5.82
C ILE A 68 -4.08 13.14 -6.22
N GLY A 69 -4.38 13.48 -7.48
CA GLY A 69 -5.72 13.69 -8.00
C GLY A 69 -6.40 14.95 -7.47
N GLU A 70 -7.46 15.37 -8.13
CA GLU A 70 -8.33 16.44 -7.65
C GLU A 70 -9.33 15.89 -6.63
N GLY A 71 -9.32 16.44 -5.41
CA GLY A 71 -10.29 16.04 -4.38
C GLY A 71 -9.97 16.58 -2.99
N PRO A 72 -10.78 16.19 -1.99
CA PRO A 72 -10.76 16.80 -0.66
C PRO A 72 -9.67 16.24 0.27
N TYR A 73 -9.04 15.11 -0.08
CA TYR A 73 -8.08 14.45 0.77
C TYR A 73 -6.69 15.06 0.57
N LEU A 74 -6.07 15.46 1.67
CA LEU A 74 -4.74 16.06 1.68
C LEU A 74 -3.71 15.01 2.10
N SER A 75 -2.48 15.16 1.60
CA SER A 75 -1.32 14.39 2.08
C SER A 75 -0.77 14.94 3.40
N TRP A 76 -1.04 16.21 3.67
CA TRP A 76 -0.63 16.94 4.86
C TRP A 76 -1.77 17.85 5.34
N TYR A 77 -1.96 17.92 6.65
CA TYR A 77 -2.91 18.78 7.34
C TYR A 77 -2.15 19.65 8.36
N PRO A 78 -2.59 20.90 8.62
CA PRO A 78 -2.21 21.56 9.86
C PRO A 78 -2.58 20.67 11.05
N PRO A 79 -1.71 20.49 12.07
CA PRO A 79 -1.96 19.55 13.17
C PRO A 79 -3.33 19.69 13.82
N GLU A 80 -3.76 20.94 14.03
CA GLU A 80 -5.02 21.32 14.65
C GLU A 80 -6.24 21.16 13.72
N LYS A 81 -6.02 20.93 12.42
CA LYS A 81 -7.06 20.80 11.40
C LYS A 81 -7.09 19.43 10.73
N ASN A 82 -6.37 18.44 11.23
CA ASN A 82 -6.45 17.07 10.70
C ASN A 82 -7.76 16.40 11.18
N PRO A 83 -8.74 16.18 10.30
CA PRO A 83 -10.04 15.63 10.71
C PRO A 83 -9.99 14.13 11.01
N TYR A 84 -8.89 13.45 10.64
CA TYR A 84 -8.75 12.00 10.80
C TYR A 84 -7.91 11.64 12.01
N LEU A 85 -6.85 12.40 12.27
CA LEU A 85 -5.91 12.18 13.36
C LEU A 85 -5.46 13.52 13.97
N PRO A 86 -6.23 14.08 14.93
CA PRO A 86 -5.91 15.36 15.57
C PRO A 86 -4.49 15.40 16.16
N GLY A 87 -3.79 16.52 15.96
CA GLY A 87 -2.41 16.71 16.43
C GLY A 87 -1.34 16.05 15.55
N LYS A 88 -1.71 15.47 14.41
CA LYS A 88 -0.76 14.89 13.44
C LYS A 88 -0.85 15.60 12.10
N GLU A 89 0.30 15.91 11.54
CA GLU A 89 0.39 16.60 10.25
C GLU A 89 0.19 15.69 9.05
N ARG A 90 0.72 14.47 9.12
CA ARG A 90 0.69 13.54 8.00
C ARG A 90 -0.66 12.83 7.94
N SER A 91 -1.19 12.75 6.73
CA SER A 91 -2.41 12.01 6.44
C SER A 91 -2.18 10.50 6.60
N PRO A 92 -2.93 9.80 7.49
CA PRO A 92 -2.79 8.35 7.65
C PRO A 92 -3.03 7.58 6.34
N ALA A 93 -4.01 8.01 5.55
CA ALA A 93 -4.26 7.42 4.24
C ALA A 93 -3.08 7.62 3.28
N TYR A 94 -2.46 8.80 3.29
CA TYR A 94 -1.31 9.08 2.42
C TYR A 94 -0.08 8.26 2.81
N GLU A 95 0.16 8.05 4.11
CA GLU A 95 1.24 7.19 4.58
C GLU A 95 1.03 5.74 4.15
N ALA A 96 -0.18 5.20 4.33
CA ALA A 96 -0.53 3.86 3.89
C ALA A 96 -0.41 3.71 2.36
N TRP A 97 -0.96 4.65 1.61
CA TRP A 97 -0.95 4.69 0.14
C TRP A 97 0.46 4.79 -0.45
N SER A 98 1.24 5.77 0.01
CA SER A 98 2.59 5.99 -0.49
C SER A 98 3.52 4.84 -0.09
N GLY A 99 3.32 4.25 1.09
CA GLY A 99 4.01 3.03 1.53
C GLY A 99 3.68 1.85 0.61
N MET A 100 2.41 1.64 0.28
CA MET A 100 1.96 0.60 -0.65
C MET A 100 2.60 0.75 -2.03
N LEU A 101 2.53 1.93 -2.63
CA LEU A 101 3.13 2.20 -3.95
C LEU A 101 4.64 1.99 -3.95
N LYS A 102 5.35 2.47 -2.92
CA LYS A 102 6.80 2.26 -2.81
C LYS A 102 7.16 0.78 -2.72
N ARG A 103 6.39 -0.03 -1.99
CA ARG A 103 6.63 -1.49 -1.94
C ARG A 103 6.53 -2.14 -3.32
N CYS A 104 5.57 -1.69 -4.14
CA CYS A 104 5.28 -2.30 -5.45
C CYS A 104 6.16 -1.78 -6.60
N TYR A 105 6.60 -0.52 -6.55
CA TYR A 105 7.22 0.13 -7.72
C TYR A 105 8.59 0.76 -7.45
N CYS A 106 9.02 0.89 -6.20
CA CYS A 106 10.36 1.41 -5.91
C CYS A 106 11.39 0.27 -5.91
N LYS A 107 12.30 0.28 -6.89
CA LYS A 107 13.38 -0.73 -7.04
C LYS A 107 14.16 -0.95 -5.74
N LYS A 108 14.62 0.12 -5.09
CA LYS A 108 15.33 0.04 -3.79
C LYS A 108 14.50 -0.62 -2.69
N SER A 109 13.18 -0.43 -2.71
CA SER A 109 12.28 -1.10 -1.76
C SER A 109 12.15 -2.59 -2.06
N GLN A 110 12.06 -2.97 -3.33
CA GLN A 110 11.96 -4.37 -3.76
C GLN A 110 13.26 -5.14 -3.55
N GLU A 111 14.42 -4.52 -3.76
CA GLU A 111 15.74 -5.10 -3.43
C GLU A 111 15.83 -5.48 -1.94
N ARG A 112 15.30 -4.61 -1.06
CA ARG A 112 15.23 -4.89 0.39
C ARG A 112 14.13 -5.87 0.78
N ARG A 113 13.10 -6.04 -0.06
CA ARG A 113 11.91 -6.86 0.21
C ARG A 113 11.47 -7.57 -1.07
N PRO A 114 12.20 -8.62 -1.49
CA PRO A 114 11.95 -9.30 -2.77
C PRO A 114 10.55 -9.90 -2.88
N THR A 115 9.88 -10.15 -1.75
CA THR A 115 8.49 -10.63 -1.68
C THR A 115 7.45 -9.69 -2.31
N TYR A 116 7.83 -8.44 -2.59
CA TYR A 116 7.00 -7.47 -3.31
C TYR A 116 7.35 -7.32 -4.80
N ALA A 117 8.34 -8.08 -5.30
CA ALA A 117 8.62 -8.13 -6.74
C ALA A 117 7.40 -8.70 -7.48
N GLY A 118 6.98 -8.02 -8.56
CA GLY A 118 5.81 -8.41 -9.36
C GLY A 118 4.45 -8.18 -8.69
N VAL A 119 4.41 -7.58 -7.49
CA VAL A 119 3.16 -7.16 -6.85
C VAL A 119 2.71 -5.84 -7.48
N GLU A 120 1.47 -5.78 -7.94
CA GLU A 120 0.90 -4.60 -8.57
C GLU A 120 -0.14 -3.91 -7.68
N VAL A 121 -0.47 -2.68 -8.01
CA VAL A 121 -1.56 -1.90 -7.43
C VAL A 121 -2.60 -1.62 -8.50
N ASP A 122 -3.87 -1.85 -8.17
CA ASP A 122 -5.02 -1.48 -8.98
C ASP A 122 -4.92 -0.02 -9.44
N GLU A 123 -5.15 0.23 -10.73
CA GLU A 123 -5.00 1.55 -11.34
C GLU A 123 -5.93 2.58 -10.70
N ARG A 124 -7.10 2.16 -10.19
CA ARG A 124 -7.99 3.03 -9.42
C ARG A 124 -7.28 3.62 -8.20
N TRP A 125 -6.35 2.88 -7.61
CA TRP A 125 -5.56 3.29 -6.44
C TRP A 125 -4.25 4.01 -6.81
N HIS A 126 -3.96 4.25 -8.09
CA HIS A 126 -2.89 5.18 -8.47
C HIS A 126 -3.31 6.63 -8.20
N ASN A 127 -4.62 6.90 -8.13
CA ASN A 127 -5.17 8.16 -7.64
C ASN A 127 -5.31 8.12 -6.11
N PHE A 128 -4.59 9.00 -5.40
CA PHE A 128 -4.68 9.11 -3.95
C PHE A 128 -6.10 9.42 -3.46
N GLN A 129 -6.89 10.24 -4.16
CA GLN A 129 -8.26 10.55 -3.73
C GLN A 129 -9.14 9.31 -3.67
N VAL A 130 -9.00 8.41 -4.64
CA VAL A 130 -9.77 7.16 -4.71
C VAL A 130 -9.36 6.22 -3.58
N PHE A 131 -8.04 6.07 -3.34
CA PHE A 131 -7.55 5.28 -2.21
C PHE A 131 -8.00 5.88 -0.87
N ALA A 132 -7.88 7.19 -0.67
CA ALA A 132 -8.22 7.86 0.59
C ALA A 132 -9.71 7.74 0.90
N LYS A 133 -10.58 7.87 -0.11
CA LYS A 133 -12.02 7.62 0.03
C LYS A 133 -12.31 6.21 0.52
N TRP A 134 -11.68 5.21 -0.11
CA TRP A 134 -11.80 3.82 0.34
C TRP A 134 -11.26 3.67 1.78
N TYR A 135 -10.03 4.11 2.05
CA TYR A 135 -9.34 3.93 3.33
C TYR A 135 -10.13 4.51 4.51
N TYR A 136 -10.64 5.75 4.38
CA TYR A 136 -11.40 6.39 5.45
C TYR A 136 -12.82 5.87 5.61
N SER A 137 -13.35 5.14 4.61
CA SER A 137 -14.61 4.39 4.77
C SER A 137 -14.43 3.07 5.54
N GLN A 138 -13.19 2.61 5.71
CA GLN A 138 -12.86 1.41 6.48
C GLN A 138 -12.57 1.74 7.95
N ASP A 139 -12.59 0.72 8.82
CA ASP A 139 -12.06 0.84 10.17
C ASP A 139 -10.53 0.82 10.14
N TRP A 140 -9.92 2.00 10.01
CA TRP A 140 -8.51 2.18 9.69
C TRP A 140 -7.59 2.47 10.88
N ARG A 141 -8.15 2.93 12.00
CA ARG A 141 -7.34 3.45 13.12
C ARG A 141 -6.51 2.33 13.75
N GLY A 142 -5.19 2.54 13.80
CA GLY A 142 -4.26 1.54 14.32
C GLY A 142 -4.20 0.26 13.48
N LYS A 143 -4.61 0.29 12.22
CA LYS A 143 -4.63 -0.86 11.32
C LYS A 143 -3.70 -0.70 10.14
N GLU A 144 -3.31 -1.84 9.57
CA GLU A 144 -2.44 -1.97 8.43
C GLU A 144 -3.19 -2.46 7.19
N LEU A 145 -2.73 -2.04 6.02
CA LEU A 145 -3.24 -2.49 4.74
C LEU A 145 -2.67 -3.86 4.40
N ASP A 146 -3.54 -4.87 4.41
CA ASP A 146 -3.23 -6.24 4.00
C ASP A 146 -3.83 -6.55 2.61
N LYS A 147 -3.11 -7.34 1.83
CA LYS A 147 -3.54 -7.84 0.50
C LYS A 147 -3.69 -9.35 0.47
N ASP A 148 -3.25 -10.05 1.51
CA ASP A 148 -3.05 -11.51 1.47
C ASP A 148 -4.25 -12.26 2.09
N LEU A 149 -5.05 -11.62 2.96
CA LEU A 149 -6.20 -12.25 3.61
C LEU A 149 -7.34 -12.53 2.63
N LEU A 150 -7.73 -11.56 1.79
CA LEU A 150 -8.93 -11.71 0.95
C LEU A 150 -8.66 -12.51 -0.31
N THR A 151 -7.43 -12.44 -0.83
CA THR A 151 -7.01 -13.16 -2.02
C THR A 151 -5.89 -14.13 -1.65
N SER A 152 -6.21 -15.41 -1.60
CA SER A 152 -5.21 -16.47 -1.47
C SER A 152 -4.91 -17.02 -2.88
N GLY A 153 -3.76 -16.66 -3.46
CA GLY A 153 -3.40 -17.06 -4.83
C GLY A 153 -2.09 -16.44 -5.35
N SER A 154 -1.70 -16.77 -6.58
CA SER A 154 -0.40 -16.43 -7.19
C SER A 154 -0.27 -14.97 -7.66
N LYS A 155 -1.37 -14.32 -8.07
CA LYS A 155 -1.36 -12.89 -8.46
C LYS A 155 -1.69 -12.00 -7.27
N LYS A 156 -0.65 -11.44 -6.67
CA LYS A 156 -0.73 -10.48 -5.57
C LYS A 156 -0.96 -9.08 -6.13
N ARG A 157 -2.16 -8.53 -5.92
CA ARG A 157 -2.52 -7.17 -6.32
C ARG A 157 -3.13 -6.43 -5.13
N TYR A 158 -2.65 -5.23 -4.84
CA TYR A 158 -3.34 -4.31 -3.95
C TYR A 158 -4.53 -3.69 -4.68
N GLY A 159 -5.70 -3.63 -4.05
CA GLY A 159 -6.88 -3.04 -4.65
C GLY A 159 -8.07 -3.04 -3.69
N PRO A 160 -9.15 -2.30 -4.01
CA PRO A 160 -10.30 -2.16 -3.11
C PRO A 160 -11.04 -3.48 -2.86
N ASP A 161 -10.93 -4.41 -3.80
CA ASP A 161 -11.60 -5.71 -3.75
C ASP A 161 -10.71 -6.82 -3.15
N THR A 162 -9.39 -6.57 -3.08
CA THR A 162 -8.38 -7.54 -2.64
C THR A 162 -7.76 -7.18 -1.29
N CYS A 163 -7.95 -5.95 -0.82
CA CYS A 163 -7.36 -5.47 0.43
C CYS A 163 -8.35 -5.30 1.56
N VAL A 164 -7.81 -5.34 2.77
CA VAL A 164 -8.53 -5.11 4.02
C VAL A 164 -7.63 -4.40 5.03
N LEU A 165 -8.22 -3.65 5.96
CA LEU A 165 -7.51 -3.09 7.10
C LEU A 165 -7.66 -4.01 8.31
N ILE A 166 -6.54 -4.54 8.79
CA ILE A 166 -6.46 -5.43 9.96
C ILE A 166 -5.42 -4.92 10.95
N SER A 167 -5.50 -5.33 12.22
CA SER A 167 -4.50 -4.92 13.21
C SER A 167 -3.11 -5.49 12.89
N PRO A 168 -2.02 -4.83 13.33
CA PRO A 168 -0.65 -5.33 13.13
C PRO A 168 -0.45 -6.75 13.65
N GLU A 169 -1.12 -7.12 14.74
CA GLU A 169 -1.05 -8.46 15.34
C GLU A 169 -1.68 -9.50 14.41
N ASN A 170 -2.86 -9.19 13.86
CA ASN A 170 -3.53 -10.07 12.89
C ASN A 170 -2.70 -10.20 11.60
N ASN A 171 -2.16 -9.10 11.10
CA ASN A 171 -1.31 -9.10 9.90
C ASN A 171 -0.04 -9.94 10.11
N THR A 172 0.57 -9.81 11.27
CA THR A 172 1.73 -10.64 11.67
C THR A 172 1.34 -12.11 11.81
N ALA A 173 0.21 -12.42 12.42
CA ALA A 173 -0.26 -13.78 12.65
C ALA A 173 -0.48 -14.54 11.34
N ILE A 174 -1.13 -13.93 10.35
CA ILE A 174 -1.33 -14.56 9.04
C ILE A 174 0.01 -14.84 8.34
N ASN A 175 0.95 -13.90 8.43
CA ASN A 175 2.23 -13.99 7.73
C ASN A 175 3.26 -14.93 8.40
N ARG A 176 3.17 -15.20 9.71
CA ARG A 176 4.15 -16.02 10.45
C ARG A 176 3.93 -17.54 10.38
N VAL A 177 2.68 -17.99 10.34
CA VAL A 177 2.34 -19.42 10.52
C VAL A 177 2.67 -20.28 9.29
N GLY A 178 3.06 -19.66 8.17
CA GLY A 178 3.43 -20.36 6.94
C GLY A 178 4.89 -20.82 6.84
N SER A 179 5.68 -20.69 7.91
CA SER A 179 7.09 -21.10 7.92
C SER A 179 7.27 -22.41 8.68
N ILE A 180 7.66 -23.45 7.95
CA ILE A 180 8.03 -24.76 8.47
C ILE A 180 9.54 -24.92 8.30
N PHE A 181 10.21 -25.40 9.33
CA PHE A 181 11.65 -25.63 9.33
C PHE A 181 11.96 -27.08 9.66
N ARG A 182 12.99 -27.61 9.02
CA ARG A 182 13.63 -28.85 9.47
C ARG A 182 14.48 -28.55 10.71
N ALA A 183 14.41 -29.37 11.76
CA ALA A 183 15.19 -29.15 12.96
C ALA A 183 16.69 -29.40 12.70
N GLU A 184 17.51 -28.35 12.74
CA GLU A 184 18.97 -28.44 12.56
C GLU A 184 19.64 -28.90 13.86
N ASN A 185 19.53 -30.20 14.20
CA ASN A 185 20.52 -30.87 15.09
C ASN A 185 20.27 -32.38 15.28
N VAL A 186 21.36 -33.14 15.06
CA VAL A 186 21.79 -34.39 15.74
C VAL A 186 21.27 -35.73 15.19
N ALA A 187 22.16 -36.73 15.23
CA ALA A 187 22.06 -38.15 14.90
C ALA A 187 20.83 -38.91 15.47
N GLY A 188 19.62 -38.46 15.13
CA GLY A 188 18.33 -39.00 15.55
C GLY A 188 17.29 -38.93 14.43
N PRO A 189 16.04 -39.37 14.70
CA PRO A 189 14.98 -39.39 13.69
C PRO A 189 14.61 -37.97 13.23
N GLU A 190 14.21 -37.86 11.97
CA GLU A 190 13.82 -36.60 11.32
C GLU A 190 12.68 -35.90 12.07
N ARG A 191 12.78 -34.57 12.20
CA ARG A 191 11.79 -33.72 12.91
C ARG A 191 11.54 -32.40 12.19
N TRP A 192 10.28 -32.00 12.17
CA TRP A 192 9.80 -30.76 11.56
C TRP A 192 9.25 -29.82 12.62
N ARG A 193 9.55 -28.53 12.54
CA ARG A 193 9.10 -27.48 13.46
C ARG A 193 8.26 -26.45 12.73
N VAL A 194 7.08 -26.17 13.25
CA VAL A 194 6.27 -24.99 12.84
C VAL A 194 6.75 -23.79 13.65
N LEU A 195 6.46 -22.55 13.24
CA LEU A 195 6.82 -21.33 13.98
C LEU A 195 5.99 -21.14 15.28
N PHE A 196 5.96 -22.19 16.11
CA PHE A 196 5.58 -22.33 17.52
C PHE A 196 6.38 -23.53 18.08
N SER A 197 6.54 -23.70 19.39
CA SER A 197 7.48 -24.66 20.01
C SER A 197 7.20 -26.17 19.77
N GLN A 198 6.36 -26.54 18.80
CA GLN A 198 5.96 -27.92 18.53
C GLN A 198 6.78 -28.56 17.41
N THR A 199 7.08 -29.85 17.57
CA THR A 199 7.76 -30.69 16.58
C THR A 199 6.90 -31.86 16.14
N PHE A 200 7.12 -32.33 14.91
CA PHE A 200 6.37 -33.42 14.27
C PHE A 200 7.31 -34.44 13.66
N SER A 201 6.86 -35.68 13.53
CA SER A 201 7.65 -36.77 12.95
C SER A 201 7.58 -36.82 11.43
N THR A 202 6.55 -36.24 10.80
CA THR A 202 6.44 -36.13 9.35
C THR A 202 6.15 -34.70 8.89
N GLN A 203 6.50 -34.42 7.63
CA GLN A 203 6.22 -33.13 7.01
C GLN A 203 4.71 -32.90 6.85
N GLU A 204 3.94 -33.93 6.51
CA GLU A 204 2.49 -33.87 6.35
C GLU A 204 1.79 -33.46 7.65
N GLN A 205 2.23 -34.01 8.79
CA GLN A 205 1.70 -33.64 10.10
C GLN A 205 1.99 -32.17 10.43
N ALA A 206 3.21 -31.69 10.11
CA ALA A 206 3.57 -30.29 10.29
C ALA A 206 2.73 -29.36 9.39
N ILE A 207 2.52 -29.74 8.13
CA ILE A 207 1.68 -29.00 7.18
C ILE A 207 0.24 -28.94 7.69
N GLU A 208 -0.35 -30.07 8.08
CA GLU A 208 -1.71 -30.12 8.59
C GLU A 208 -1.90 -29.24 9.84
N ALA A 209 -0.96 -29.31 10.78
CA ALA A 209 -0.96 -28.45 11.97
C ALA A 209 -0.90 -26.96 11.59
N ALA A 210 0.02 -26.58 10.69
CA ALA A 210 0.15 -25.20 10.22
C ALA A 210 -1.11 -24.69 9.52
N VAL A 211 -1.72 -25.51 8.65
CA VAL A 211 -2.99 -25.19 7.97
C VAL A 211 -4.11 -24.97 9.00
N ASN A 212 -4.26 -25.87 9.97
CA ASN A 212 -5.31 -25.76 10.99
C ASN A 212 -5.13 -24.50 11.86
N ILE A 213 -3.89 -24.13 12.20
CA ILE A 213 -3.61 -22.87 12.92
C ILE A 213 -3.98 -21.67 12.06
N GLN A 214 -3.59 -21.65 10.77
CA GLN A 214 -3.95 -20.54 9.88
C GLN A 214 -5.45 -20.42 9.66
N LEU A 215 -6.18 -21.54 9.54
CA LEU A 215 -7.64 -21.54 9.46
C LEU A 215 -8.27 -20.95 10.73
N SER A 216 -7.78 -21.33 11.91
CA SER A 216 -8.25 -20.78 13.19
C SER A 216 -8.02 -19.27 13.29
N ILE A 217 -6.82 -18.80 12.94
CA ILE A 217 -6.49 -17.37 12.89
C ILE A 217 -7.41 -16.65 11.90
N ARG A 218 -7.57 -17.21 10.69
CA ARG A 218 -8.42 -16.65 9.64
C ARG A 218 -9.87 -16.53 10.10
N HIS A 219 -10.45 -17.59 10.66
CA HIS A 219 -11.81 -17.56 11.21
C HIS A 219 -11.97 -16.48 12.28
N ALA A 220 -11.01 -16.35 13.21
CA ALA A 220 -11.04 -15.31 14.23
C ALA A 220 -10.99 -13.89 13.62
N ILE A 221 -10.23 -13.69 12.54
CA ILE A 221 -10.16 -12.40 11.86
C ILE A 221 -11.46 -12.08 11.12
N PHE A 222 -12.03 -13.03 10.37
CA PHE A 222 -13.31 -12.82 9.68
C PHE A 222 -14.47 -12.55 10.65
N ALA A 223 -14.47 -13.22 11.81
CA ALA A 223 -15.42 -12.93 12.89
C ALA A 223 -15.28 -11.48 13.39
N LYS A 224 -14.05 -11.00 13.63
CA LYS A 224 -13.78 -9.59 14.01
C LYS A 224 -14.19 -8.60 12.92
N LEU A 225 -13.98 -8.96 11.64
CA LEU A 225 -14.37 -8.16 10.48
C LEU A 225 -15.89 -8.16 10.23
N LYS A 226 -16.65 -9.02 10.92
CA LYS A 226 -18.09 -9.25 10.69
C LYS A 226 -18.41 -9.51 9.22
N ARG A 227 -17.55 -10.30 8.57
CA ARG A 227 -17.62 -10.60 7.13
C ARG A 227 -17.53 -12.10 6.92
N ARG A 228 -18.22 -12.62 5.91
CA ARG A 228 -18.01 -13.99 5.45
C ARG A 228 -16.66 -14.13 4.74
N ASP A 229 -16.07 -15.31 4.89
CA ASP A 229 -14.90 -15.70 4.12
C ASP A 229 -15.35 -16.19 2.75
N SER A 230 -15.03 -15.45 1.70
CA SER A 230 -15.35 -15.83 0.32
C SER A 230 -14.63 -17.08 -0.14
N LEU A 231 -13.61 -17.52 0.60
CA LEU A 231 -12.77 -18.66 0.28
C LEU A 231 -13.03 -19.86 1.20
N GLU A 232 -14.06 -19.81 2.06
CA GLU A 232 -14.32 -20.85 3.08
C GLU A 232 -14.31 -22.29 2.51
N GLY A 233 -14.82 -22.47 1.29
CA GLY A 233 -14.84 -23.77 0.61
C GLY A 233 -13.51 -24.26 0.01
N THR A 234 -12.56 -23.36 -0.27
CA THR A 234 -11.31 -23.69 -0.99
C THR A 234 -10.05 -23.32 -0.20
N ILE A 235 -10.17 -22.56 0.88
CA ILE A 235 -9.03 -21.98 1.59
C ILE A 235 -8.11 -23.04 2.17
N ARG A 236 -8.63 -24.17 2.64
CA ARG A 236 -7.80 -25.27 3.17
C ARG A 236 -6.81 -25.78 2.11
N GLU A 237 -7.28 -26.00 0.89
CA GLU A 237 -6.46 -26.47 -0.23
C GLU A 237 -5.41 -25.42 -0.59
N ILE A 238 -5.83 -24.16 -0.70
CA ILE A 238 -4.92 -23.06 -1.05
C ILE A 238 -3.83 -22.87 0.01
N LEU A 239 -4.16 -22.92 1.30
CA LEU A 239 -3.17 -22.82 2.37
C LEU A 239 -2.22 -24.01 2.36
N THR A 240 -2.73 -25.21 2.09
CA THR A 240 -1.91 -26.43 1.97
C THR A 240 -0.87 -26.29 0.86
N GLU A 241 -1.28 -25.83 -0.32
CA GLU A 241 -0.37 -25.57 -1.44
C GLU A 241 0.66 -24.48 -1.13
N GLN A 242 0.22 -23.37 -0.52
CA GLN A 242 1.10 -22.26 -0.14
C GLN A 242 2.14 -22.64 0.91
N ILE A 243 1.78 -23.49 1.87
CA ILE A 243 2.70 -23.97 2.91
C ILE A 243 3.67 -24.98 2.32
N ARG A 244 3.19 -25.91 1.47
CA ARG A 244 4.04 -26.85 0.73
C ARG A 244 5.07 -26.15 -0.16
N SER A 245 4.71 -25.02 -0.77
CA SER A 245 5.67 -24.27 -1.59
C SER A 245 6.75 -23.53 -0.77
N ARG A 246 6.66 -23.54 0.58
CA ARG A 246 7.57 -22.84 1.48
C ARG A 246 8.41 -23.78 2.35
N THR A 247 8.14 -25.08 2.33
CA THR A 247 8.83 -26.09 3.16
C THR A 247 10.30 -26.32 2.79
N ASP A 248 10.77 -25.82 1.64
CA ASP A 248 12.14 -26.05 1.16
C ASP A 248 13.17 -25.00 1.64
N ILE A 249 12.77 -24.06 2.50
CA ILE A 249 13.65 -22.98 2.98
C ILE A 249 14.41 -23.45 4.23
N ILE A 250 15.59 -24.03 4.02
CA ILE A 250 16.60 -24.19 5.08
C ILE A 250 17.15 -22.79 5.40
N LEU A 251 16.78 -22.20 6.53
CA LEU A 251 17.44 -20.99 7.01
C LEU A 251 18.74 -21.39 7.70
N PRO A 252 19.91 -20.92 7.25
CA PRO A 252 21.16 -21.18 7.95
C PRO A 252 21.10 -20.56 9.35
N GLY A 253 21.25 -21.39 10.38
CA GLY A 253 21.72 -21.02 11.71
C GLY A 253 21.16 -19.72 12.29
N ILE A 254 19.96 -19.78 12.89
CA ILE A 254 19.62 -18.82 13.94
C ILE A 254 20.34 -19.32 15.20
N ASP A 255 21.58 -18.89 15.38
CA ASP A 255 22.23 -18.92 16.69
C ASP A 255 21.36 -18.11 17.66
N VAL A 256 20.90 -18.78 18.71
CA VAL A 256 20.13 -18.21 19.84
C VAL A 256 21.09 -17.50 20.78
#